data_AF-A0A7W0MNZ5-F1
#
_entry.id   AF-A0A7W0MNZ5-F1
#
_cell.length_a   1.000
_cell.length_b   1.000
_cell.length_c   1.000
_cell.angle_alpha   90.00
_cell.angle_beta   90.00
_cell.angle_gamma   90.00
#
_symmetry.space_group_name_H-M   'P 1'
#
loop_
_entity.id
_entity.type
_entity.pdbx_description
1 polymer ?
#
loop_
_entity_poly.entity_id
_entity_poly.type
_entity_poly.pdbx_seq_one_letter_code
_entity_poly.pdbx_strand_id
1 'polypeptide(L)'
;VRRRRLVPVEIAGAPRHWIAPEAAAALPRAAHGPTDAPAHLLSPFDPLVIQRKRLRLFFGYEHRFEAYVPKEKRVFGYFALPVLVGDRIAAVIDLKADRDRRELLIQRWTWTRDGPAEGDKARIEDALHRFERFQFAPEDDVTAAPPSPAP
;
A
#
# COMPACT_ATOMS: atom_id res chain seq x y z
N VAL A 1 -1.60 12.34 28.91
CA VAL A 1 -0.25 11.73 28.85
C VAL A 1 0.33 11.52 30.27
N ARG A 2 -0.36 10.80 31.18
CA ARG A 2 -0.07 10.84 32.64
C ARG A 2 0.57 9.57 33.22
N ARG A 3 1.01 8.59 32.40
CA ARG A 3 1.52 7.30 32.92
C ARG A 3 2.94 6.89 32.49
N ARG A 4 3.71 7.68 31.73
CA ARG A 4 5.09 7.34 31.28
C ARG A 4 5.26 5.88 30.77
N ARG A 5 4.23 5.33 30.11
CA ARG A 5 4.18 3.92 29.69
C ARG A 5 4.74 3.64 28.30
N LEU A 6 5.24 4.66 27.60
CA LEU A 6 5.78 4.50 26.26
C LEU A 6 7.30 4.70 26.29
N VAL A 7 8.01 3.93 25.48
CA VAL A 7 9.44 4.08 25.26
C VAL A 7 9.68 4.93 24.01
N PRO A 8 10.69 5.81 24.00
CA PRO A 8 11.05 6.56 22.80
C PRO A 8 11.61 5.62 21.74
N VAL A 9 11.27 5.89 20.48
CA VAL A 9 11.89 5.25 19.31
C VAL A 9 12.34 6.30 18.32
N GLU A 10 13.45 5.99 17.67
CA GLU A 10 14.04 6.84 16.64
C GLU A 10 13.78 6.19 15.29
N ILE A 11 13.32 7.03 14.37
CA ILE A 11 13.09 6.67 12.98
C ILE A 11 13.95 7.63 12.17
N ALA A 12 14.77 7.09 11.27
CA ALA A 12 15.65 7.90 10.44
C ALA A 12 14.86 8.99 9.71
N GLY A 13 15.32 10.24 9.80
CA GLY A 13 14.67 11.40 9.17
C GLY A 13 13.37 11.88 9.83
N ALA A 14 12.94 11.29 10.94
CA ALA A 14 11.69 11.61 11.61
C ALA A 14 11.90 12.36 12.95
N PRO A 15 10.89 13.14 13.41
CA PRO A 15 10.87 13.58 14.80
C PRO A 15 10.77 12.38 15.76
N ARG A 16 10.97 12.62 17.06
CA ARG A 16 10.89 11.58 18.08
C ARG A 16 9.50 10.93 18.11
N HIS A 17 9.47 9.60 18.10
CA HIS A 17 8.24 8.81 18.21
C HIS A 17 8.23 8.03 19.54
N TRP A 18 7.07 7.49 19.89
CA TRP A 18 6.89 6.67 21.09
C TRP A 18 6.08 5.43 20.76
N ILE A 19 6.47 4.31 21.36
CA ILE A 19 5.81 3.01 21.19
C ILE A 19 5.60 2.36 22.56
N ALA A 20 4.65 1.43 22.65
CA ALA A 20 4.49 0.61 23.84
C ALA A 20 5.68 -0.37 23.99
N PRO A 21 6.22 -0.60 25.20
CA PRO A 21 7.36 -1.49 25.42
C PRO A 21 7.18 -2.90 24.82
N GLU A 22 5.97 -3.45 24.93
CA GLU A 22 5.60 -4.75 24.38
C GLU A 22 5.69 -4.77 22.84
N ALA A 23 5.27 -3.69 22.18
CA ALA A 23 5.36 -3.57 20.73
C ALA A 23 6.82 -3.31 20.29
N ALA A 24 7.62 -2.58 21.07
CA ALA A 24 9.06 -2.44 20.82
C ALA A 24 9.79 -3.79 20.93
N ALA A 25 9.47 -4.60 21.94
CA ALA A 25 10.06 -5.92 22.13
C ALA A 25 9.69 -6.91 21.01
N ALA A 26 8.53 -6.71 20.37
CA ALA A 26 8.06 -7.52 19.25
C ALA A 26 8.58 -7.06 17.87
N LEU A 27 9.32 -5.94 17.79
CA LEU A 27 9.87 -5.49 16.51
C LEU A 27 10.87 -6.53 15.97
N PRO A 28 10.82 -6.86 14.66
CA PRO A 28 11.78 -7.77 14.07
C PRO A 28 13.19 -7.18 14.21
N ARG A 29 14.15 -8.03 14.60
CA ARG A 29 15.56 -7.64 14.77
C ARG A 29 16.25 -7.30 13.44
N ALA A 30 15.72 -7.77 12.32
CA ALA A 30 16.19 -7.44 10.98
C ALA A 30 15.23 -6.43 10.33
N ALA A 31 15.81 -5.36 9.79
CA ALA A 31 15.07 -4.23 9.19
C ALA A 31 14.48 -4.54 7.81
N HIS A 32 14.97 -5.58 7.14
CA HIS A 32 14.52 -5.94 5.80
C HIS A 32 13.54 -7.10 5.89
N GLY A 33 12.30 -6.84 5.48
CA GLY A 33 11.31 -7.89 5.28
C GLY A 33 11.78 -8.90 4.23
N PRO A 34 11.07 -10.04 4.11
CA PRO A 34 11.37 -11.03 3.10
C PRO A 34 11.41 -10.38 1.71
N THR A 35 12.48 -10.61 0.94
CA THR A 35 12.65 -10.04 -0.41
C THR A 35 11.54 -10.48 -1.36
N ASP A 36 10.79 -11.52 -1.00
CA ASP A 36 9.65 -12.15 -1.67
C ASP A 36 8.26 -11.70 -1.16
N ALA A 37 8.19 -10.67 -0.31
CA ALA A 37 6.90 -10.15 0.16
C ALA A 37 5.97 -9.76 -1.02
N PRO A 38 4.66 -10.07 -0.93
CA PRO A 38 3.71 -9.76 -1.98
C PRO A 38 3.55 -8.26 -2.19
N ALA A 39 3.18 -7.85 -3.40
CA ALA A 39 2.80 -6.46 -3.66
C ALA A 39 1.42 -6.15 -3.06
N HIS A 40 1.22 -4.89 -2.64
CA HIS A 40 -0.04 -4.38 -2.11
C HIS A 40 -0.48 -3.14 -2.87
N LEU A 41 -1.71 -3.17 -3.40
CA LEU A 41 -2.37 -1.99 -3.97
C LEU A 41 -2.95 -1.16 -2.82
N LEU A 42 -2.46 0.06 -2.64
CA LEU A 42 -2.92 0.95 -1.58
C LEU A 42 -4.05 1.83 -2.12
N SER A 43 -5.19 1.82 -1.44
CA SER A 43 -6.29 2.76 -1.73
C SER A 43 -5.82 4.21 -1.53
N PRO A 44 -6.34 5.20 -2.29
CA PRO A 44 -6.08 6.61 -2.02
C PRO A 44 -6.53 7.03 -0.61
N PHE A 45 -7.42 6.24 0.00
CA PHE A 45 -7.94 6.41 1.36
C PHE A 45 -7.26 5.52 2.41
N ASP A 46 -6.24 4.76 2.04
CA ASP A 46 -5.47 3.95 2.98
C ASP A 46 -4.76 4.84 4.02
N PRO A 47 -4.74 4.46 5.32
CA PRO A 47 -4.02 5.20 6.36
C PRO A 47 -2.55 5.54 6.03
N LEU A 48 -1.86 4.69 5.28
CA LEU A 48 -0.49 4.94 4.79
C LEU A 48 -0.46 6.05 3.74
N VAL A 49 -1.49 6.15 2.89
CA VAL A 49 -1.58 7.11 1.79
C VAL A 49 -2.11 8.47 2.24
N ILE A 50 -3.19 8.50 3.04
CA ILE A 50 -3.81 9.75 3.51
C ILE A 50 -2.85 10.58 4.39
N GLN A 51 -1.94 9.91 5.11
CA GLN A 51 -0.89 10.55 5.91
C GLN A 51 0.31 10.91 5.04
N ARG A 52 0.13 11.83 4.08
CA ARG A 52 1.12 12.21 3.05
C ARG A 52 2.52 12.51 3.59
N LYS A 53 2.63 13.15 4.76
CA LYS A 53 3.93 13.44 5.41
C LYS A 53 4.67 12.16 5.80
N ARG A 54 3.95 11.15 6.29
CA ARG A 54 4.51 9.83 6.64
C ARG A 54 4.80 9.00 5.40
N LEU A 55 3.91 9.01 4.41
CA LEU A 55 4.15 8.36 3.13
C LEU A 55 5.48 8.82 2.50
N ARG A 56 5.69 10.14 2.47
CA ARG A 56 6.93 10.73 1.98
C ARG A 56 8.13 10.39 2.85
N LEU A 57 7.98 10.44 4.18
CA LEU A 57 9.06 10.14 5.11
C LEU A 57 9.56 8.70 4.98
N PHE A 58 8.64 7.73 4.88
CA PHE A 58 8.99 6.32 4.87
C PHE A 58 9.35 5.79 3.47
N PHE A 59 8.69 6.31 2.43
CA PHE A 59 8.78 5.74 1.08
C PHE A 59 9.30 6.72 0.03
N GLY A 60 9.62 7.96 0.40
CA GLY A 60 10.02 8.99 -0.56
C GLY A 60 8.92 9.39 -1.56
N TYR A 61 7.68 8.96 -1.34
CA TYR A 61 6.59 9.07 -2.30
C TYR A 61 5.51 10.09 -1.86
N GLU A 62 5.04 10.89 -2.80
CA GLU A 62 3.90 11.80 -2.60
C GLU A 62 2.73 11.41 -3.50
N HIS A 63 1.65 10.95 -2.89
CA HIS A 63 0.41 10.67 -3.61
C HIS A 63 -0.51 11.89 -3.66
N ARG A 64 -1.16 12.07 -4.81
CA ARG A 64 -2.28 12.98 -4.98
C ARG A 64 -3.45 12.19 -5.55
N PHE A 65 -4.58 12.20 -4.86
CA PHE A 65 -5.81 11.65 -5.41
C PHE A 65 -6.37 12.62 -6.46
N GLU A 66 -6.43 12.19 -7.72
CA GLU A 66 -6.70 13.08 -8.86
C GLU A 66 -8.13 12.97 -9.41
N ALA A 67 -9.04 12.29 -8.69
CA ALA A 67 -10.45 12.22 -9.09
C ALA A 67 -11.11 13.60 -9.26
N TYR A 68 -10.67 14.58 -8.46
CA TYR A 68 -11.12 15.97 -8.51
C TYR A 68 -10.30 16.86 -9.46
N VAL A 69 -9.30 16.31 -10.13
CA VAL A 69 -8.49 17.03 -11.13
C VAL A 69 -9.11 16.81 -12.52
N PRO A 70 -9.23 17.86 -13.36
CA PRO A 70 -9.64 17.71 -14.75
C PRO A 70 -8.82 16.66 -15.48
N LYS A 71 -9.45 15.85 -16.34
CA LYS A 71 -8.85 14.65 -16.95
C LYS A 71 -7.50 14.94 -17.62
N GLU A 72 -7.39 16.07 -18.29
CA GLU A 72 -6.24 16.52 -19.07
C GLU A 72 -5.05 16.94 -18.18
N LYS A 73 -5.31 17.22 -16.90
CA LYS A 73 -4.30 17.65 -15.91
C LYS A 73 -3.85 16.53 -14.98
N ARG A 74 -4.37 15.31 -15.14
CA ARG A 74 -4.03 14.15 -14.31
C ARG A 74 -2.64 13.64 -14.66
N VAL A 75 -1.81 13.43 -13.64
CA VAL A 75 -0.47 12.85 -13.80
C VAL A 75 -0.54 11.33 -13.76
N PHE A 76 -1.31 10.75 -12.84
CA PHE A 76 -1.39 9.30 -12.63
C PHE A 76 -2.73 8.71 -13.06
N GLY A 77 -3.83 9.46 -12.95
CA GLY A 77 -5.15 8.98 -13.38
C GLY A 77 -6.24 9.18 -12.33
N TYR A 78 -7.45 8.71 -12.62
CA TYR A 78 -8.64 9.03 -11.82
C TYR A 78 -8.62 8.36 -10.44
N PHE A 79 -8.30 7.06 -10.41
CA PHE A 79 -8.27 6.21 -9.22
C PHE A 79 -6.93 5.47 -9.15
N ALA A 80 -5.86 6.24 -9.20
CA ALA A 80 -4.50 5.75 -9.21
C ALA A 80 -4.10 5.19 -7.82
N LEU A 81 -3.71 3.92 -7.78
CA LEU A 81 -3.32 3.21 -6.57
C LEU A 81 -1.79 3.12 -6.47
N PRO A 82 -1.16 3.69 -5.43
CA PRO A 82 0.24 3.40 -5.12
C PRO A 82 0.42 1.91 -4.82
N VAL A 83 1.50 1.32 -5.33
CA VAL A 83 1.79 -0.11 -5.14
C VAL A 83 3.03 -0.27 -4.27
N LEU A 84 2.83 -0.82 -3.07
CA LEU A 84 3.89 -1.15 -2.14
C LEU A 84 4.48 -2.52 -2.51
N VAL A 85 5.78 -2.58 -2.73
CA VAL A 85 6.54 -3.81 -2.93
C VAL A 85 7.71 -3.79 -1.96
N GLY A 86 7.70 -4.71 -0.97
CA GLY A 86 8.66 -4.67 0.13
C GLY A 86 8.53 -3.36 0.93
N ASP A 87 9.56 -2.54 0.89
CA ASP A 87 9.69 -1.27 1.62
C ASP A 87 9.59 -0.02 0.74
N ARG A 88 9.14 -0.16 -0.53
CA ARG A 88 9.05 0.96 -1.47
C ARG A 88 7.73 1.02 -2.22
N ILE A 89 7.34 2.22 -2.60
CA ILE A 89 6.29 2.42 -3.61
C ILE A 89 6.92 2.24 -4.99
N ALA A 90 6.70 1.08 -5.60
CA ALA A 90 7.33 0.70 -6.86
C ALA A 90 6.60 1.24 -8.09
N ALA A 91 5.27 1.33 -8.02
CA ALA A 91 4.44 1.75 -9.12
C ALA A 91 3.20 2.51 -8.64
N VAL A 92 2.49 3.11 -9.59
CA VAL A 92 1.16 3.70 -9.43
C VAL A 92 0.29 3.19 -10.57
N ILE A 93 -0.82 2.54 -10.24
CA ILE A 93 -1.70 1.88 -11.21
C ILE A 93 -3.08 2.53 -11.17
N ASP A 94 -3.50 3.17 -12.27
CA ASP A 94 -4.86 3.68 -12.43
C ASP A 94 -5.78 2.55 -12.88
N LEU A 95 -6.78 2.25 -12.04
CA LEU A 95 -7.68 1.12 -12.23
C LEU A 95 -9.11 1.60 -12.43
N LYS A 96 -9.83 0.88 -13.29
CA LYS A 96 -11.27 0.99 -13.47
C LYS A 96 -11.89 -0.40 -13.37
N ALA A 97 -12.81 -0.59 -12.43
CA ALA A 97 -13.63 -1.79 -12.40
C ALA A 97 -14.78 -1.65 -13.41
N ASP A 98 -14.80 -2.50 -14.43
CA ASP A 98 -15.94 -2.67 -15.34
C ASP A 98 -16.88 -3.70 -14.72
N ARG A 99 -17.99 -3.24 -14.16
CA ARG A 99 -18.95 -4.10 -13.43
C ARG A 99 -19.80 -4.94 -14.36
N ASP A 100 -20.08 -4.44 -15.56
CA ASP A 100 -20.90 -5.14 -16.55
C ASP A 100 -20.13 -6.33 -17.13
N ARG A 101 -18.84 -6.13 -17.41
CA ARG A 101 -17.95 -7.18 -17.91
C ARG A 101 -17.26 -8.00 -16.81
N ARG A 102 -17.33 -7.54 -15.56
CA ARG A 102 -16.59 -8.09 -14.40
C ARG A 102 -15.08 -8.16 -14.65
N GLU A 103 -14.53 -7.09 -15.22
CA GLU A 103 -13.12 -6.98 -15.58
C GLU A 103 -12.46 -5.83 -14.83
N LEU A 104 -11.21 -6.03 -14.39
CA LEU A 104 -10.38 -4.96 -13.87
C LEU A 104 -9.53 -4.35 -14.99
N LEU A 105 -9.86 -3.11 -15.39
CA LEU A 105 -9.17 -2.41 -16.47
C LEU A 105 -8.04 -1.54 -15.94
N ILE A 106 -6.81 -1.81 -16.39
CA ILE A 106 -5.66 -0.94 -16.16
C ILE A 106 -5.71 0.22 -17.14
N GLN A 107 -6.05 1.41 -16.65
CA GLN A 107 -6.05 2.64 -17.44
C GLN A 107 -4.63 3.19 -17.63
N ARG A 108 -3.77 3.00 -16.63
CA ARG A 108 -2.38 3.44 -16.65
C ARG A 108 -1.51 2.63 -15.70
N TRP A 109 -0.31 2.28 -16.15
CA TRP A 109 0.76 1.75 -15.30
C TRP A 109 1.92 2.75 -15.30
N THR A 110 2.33 3.22 -14.13
CA THR A 110 3.47 4.15 -14.00
C THR A 110 4.46 3.62 -12.99
N TRP A 111 5.69 3.34 -13.40
CA TRP A 111 6.80 3.05 -12.49
C TRP A 111 7.23 4.33 -11.77
N THR A 112 7.63 4.22 -10.50
CA THR A 112 8.25 5.34 -9.79
C THR A 112 9.68 5.59 -10.31
N ARG A 113 10.32 6.68 -9.86
CA ARG A 113 11.60 7.17 -10.40
C ARG A 113 12.71 6.12 -10.40
N ASP A 114 12.72 5.24 -9.42
CA ASP A 114 13.77 4.22 -9.24
C ASP A 114 13.61 3.03 -10.20
N GLY A 115 12.49 2.96 -10.92
CA GLY A 115 12.18 1.88 -11.85
C GLY A 115 11.81 0.57 -11.16
N PRO A 116 11.48 -0.47 -11.94
CA PRO A 116 11.20 -1.80 -11.39
C PRO A 116 12.49 -2.50 -10.96
N ALA A 117 12.42 -3.19 -9.82
CA ALA A 117 13.38 -4.24 -9.47
C ALA A 117 12.96 -5.57 -10.10
N GLU A 118 13.87 -6.56 -10.04
CA GLU A 118 13.58 -7.92 -10.50
C GLU A 118 12.37 -8.52 -9.75
N GLY A 119 11.43 -9.08 -10.50
CA GLY A 119 10.22 -9.70 -9.94
C GLY A 119 9.08 -8.74 -9.59
N ASP A 120 9.27 -7.41 -9.62
CA ASP A 120 8.22 -6.44 -9.29
C ASP A 120 6.96 -6.63 -10.11
N LYS A 121 7.13 -6.69 -11.43
CA LYS A 121 6.01 -6.79 -12.36
C LYS A 121 5.13 -7.99 -12.03
N ALA A 122 5.73 -9.17 -11.85
CA ALA A 122 5.02 -10.39 -11.51
C ALA A 122 4.25 -10.26 -10.19
N ARG A 123 4.87 -9.67 -9.15
CA ARG A 123 4.20 -9.47 -7.85
C ARG A 123 3.04 -8.49 -7.94
N ILE A 124 3.17 -7.44 -8.75
CA ILE A 124 2.10 -6.47 -8.98
C ILE A 124 0.96 -7.12 -9.77
N GLU A 125 1.25 -7.93 -10.78
CA GLU A 125 0.26 -8.73 -11.51
C GLU A 125 -0.48 -9.69 -10.57
N ASP A 126 0.22 -10.37 -9.68
CA ASP A 126 -0.41 -11.23 -8.66
C ASP A 126 -1.33 -10.43 -7.72
N ALA A 127 -0.92 -9.22 -7.33
CA ALA A 127 -1.74 -8.33 -6.52
C ALA A 127 -2.98 -7.83 -7.27
N LEU A 128 -2.85 -7.55 -8.57
CA LEU A 128 -3.98 -7.20 -9.44
C LEU A 128 -4.97 -8.36 -9.56
N HIS A 129 -4.50 -9.59 -9.73
CA HIS A 129 -5.36 -10.78 -9.75
C HIS A 129 -6.08 -10.98 -8.40
N ARG A 130 -5.39 -10.80 -7.26
CA ARG A 130 -6.03 -10.84 -5.94
C ARG A 130 -7.10 -9.75 -5.81
N PHE A 131 -6.80 -8.55 -6.29
CA PHE A 131 -7.72 -7.42 -6.22
C PHE A 131 -8.94 -7.60 -7.14
N GLU A 132 -8.75 -8.12 -8.36
CA GLU A 132 -9.85 -8.46 -9.26
C GLU A 132 -10.79 -9.48 -8.63
N ARG A 133 -10.24 -10.57 -8.04
CA ARG A 133 -11.05 -11.53 -7.28
C ARG A 133 -11.79 -10.86 -6.14
N PHE A 134 -11.14 -10.01 -5.35
CA PHE A 134 -11.80 -9.26 -4.29
C PHE A 134 -12.95 -8.37 -4.81
N GLN A 135 -12.77 -7.72 -5.97
CA GLN A 135 -13.77 -6.84 -6.54
C GLN A 135 -15.00 -7.59 -7.07
N PHE A 136 -14.82 -8.80 -7.61
CA PHE A 136 -15.87 -9.50 -8.35
C PHE A 136 -16.21 -10.88 -7.76
N ALA A 137 -15.73 -11.22 -6.56
CA ALA A 137 -16.12 -12.45 -5.88
C ALA A 137 -17.65 -12.54 -5.74
N PRO A 138 -18.26 -13.72 -5.93
CA PRO A 138 -19.66 -13.93 -5.59
C PRO A 138 -19.92 -13.58 -4.13
N GLU A 139 -21.10 -13.04 -3.81
CA GLU A 139 -21.44 -12.61 -2.44
C GLU A 139 -21.29 -13.73 -1.39
N ASP A 140 -21.46 -15.00 -1.82
CA ASP A 140 -21.32 -16.19 -0.97
C ASP A 140 -19.86 -16.51 -0.54
N ASP A 141 -18.86 -15.89 -1.18
CA ASP A 141 -17.43 -16.18 -0.97
C ASP A 141 -16.74 -15.17 -0.01
N VAL A 142 -17.43 -14.08 0.34
CA VAL A 142 -16.87 -12.98 1.18
C VAL A 142 -16.95 -13.28 2.69
N THR A 143 -17.74 -14.28 3.10
CA THR A 143 -17.93 -14.67 4.51
C THR A 143 -16.81 -15.53 5.08
N ALA A 144 -15.87 -16.01 4.27
CA ALA A 144 -14.67 -16.69 4.76
C ALA A 144 -13.69 -15.66 5.33
N ALA A 145 -13.95 -15.21 6.57
CA ALA A 145 -12.96 -14.48 7.34
C ALA A 145 -11.64 -15.28 7.35
N PRO A 146 -10.47 -14.64 7.16
CA PRO A 146 -9.21 -15.35 7.31
C PRO A 146 -9.17 -15.97 8.71
N PRO A 147 -8.72 -17.24 8.86
CA PRO A 147 -8.63 -17.85 10.18
C PRO A 147 -7.79 -16.94 11.06
N SER A 148 -8.37 -16.55 12.20
CA SER A 148 -7.65 -15.82 13.23
C SER A 148 -6.34 -16.54 13.51
N PRO A 149 -5.18 -15.85 13.57
CA PRO A 149 -3.97 -16.50 14.03
C PRO A 149 -4.27 -17.03 15.45
N ALA A 150 -4.07 -18.34 15.62
CA ALA A 150 -4.21 -18.99 16.91
C ALA A 150 -3.26 -18.33 17.93
N PRO A 151 -3.66 -18.26 19.22
CA PRO A 151 -2.89 -17.59 20.27
C PRO A 151 -1.50 -18.19 20.49
#